data_AF-A0A1W9TMA9-F1
#
_entry.id   AF-A0A1W9TMA9-F1
#
_cell.length_a   1.000
_cell.length_b   1.000
_cell.length_c   1.000
_cell.angle_alpha   90.00
_cell.angle_beta   90.00
_cell.angle_gamma   90.00
#
_symmetry.space_group_name_H-M   'P 1'
#
loop_
_entity.id
_entity.type
_entity.pdbx_description
1 polymer ?
#
loop_
_entity_poly.entity_id
_entity_poly.type
_entity_poly.pdbx_seq_one_letter_code
_entity_poly.pdbx_strand_id
1 'polypeptide(L)' 'MITKKEAVIKTHDLVFLNSKCIKIDNSFIKINKECIRLTNYGVNTRYPNIIDIIEKDMDIALKDVSIIKNMILKKMEIKK' A
#
# COMPACT_ATOMS: atom_id res chain seq x y z
N MET A 1 -4.01 -15.97 6.83
CA MET A 1 -3.21 -16.16 8.06
C MET A 1 -2.76 -14.79 8.58
N ILE A 2 -3.63 -14.15 9.37
CA ILE A 2 -3.24 -13.14 10.37
C ILE A 2 -2.84 -13.97 11.58
N THR A 3 -1.60 -13.85 12.03
CA THR A 3 -1.13 -14.54 13.23
C THR A 3 -1.98 -14.08 14.42
N LYS A 4 -2.74 -15.03 14.98
CA LYS A 4 -3.68 -14.84 16.09
C LYS A 4 -2.98 -14.15 17.28
N LYS A 5 -3.09 -12.82 17.41
CA LYS A 5 -3.02 -12.05 18.68
C LYS A 5 -3.06 -10.53 18.54
N GLU A 6 -2.91 -9.95 17.35
CA GLU A 6 -3.00 -8.48 17.18
C GLU A 6 -4.36 -8.07 16.59
N ALA A 7 -4.92 -6.98 17.14
CA ALA A 7 -6.14 -6.36 16.62
C ALA A 7 -5.89 -5.79 15.21
N VAL A 8 -6.89 -5.89 14.33
CA VAL A 8 -6.80 -5.34 12.98
C VAL A 8 -6.74 -3.80 13.07
N ILE A 9 -5.60 -3.24 12.68
CA ILE A 9 -5.40 -1.79 12.65
C ILE A 9 -6.08 -1.24 11.39
N LYS A 10 -7.16 -0.49 11.57
CA LYS A 10 -7.86 0.20 10.48
C LYS A 10 -7.24 1.59 10.29
N THR A 11 -6.31 1.69 9.33
CA THR A 11 -5.66 2.94 8.94
C THR A 11 -5.58 3.05 7.42
N HIS A 12 -5.51 4.29 6.92
CA HIS A 12 -5.25 4.58 5.51
C HIS A 12 -3.75 4.68 5.19
N ASP A 13 -2.88 4.62 6.20
CA ASP A 13 -1.43 4.69 6.03
C ASP A 13 -0.88 3.33 5.55
N LEU A 14 -0.64 3.22 4.24
CA LEU A 14 -0.08 2.02 3.63
C LEU A 14 1.39 1.82 4.01
N VAL A 15 2.13 2.87 4.35
CA VAL A 15 3.52 2.76 4.81
C VAL A 15 3.55 2.08 6.17
N PHE A 16 2.68 2.51 7.08
CA PHE A 16 2.52 1.88 8.38
C PHE A 16 2.13 0.40 8.24
N LEU A 17 1.11 0.08 7.44
CA LEU A 17 0.69 -1.30 7.21
C LEU A 17 1.80 -2.14 6.58
N ASN A 18 2.51 -1.62 5.57
CA ASN A 18 3.62 -2.31 4.93
C ASN A 18 4.76 -2.58 5.92
N SER A 19 5.07 -1.64 6.81
CA SER A 19 6.10 -1.84 7.85
C SER A 19 5.78 -3.01 8.77
N LYS A 20 4.49 -3.23 9.09
CA LYS A 20 4.03 -4.39 9.86
C LYS A 20 4.16 -5.68 9.06
N CYS A 21 3.82 -5.65 7.77
CA CYS A 21 4.00 -6.80 6.88
C CYS A 21 5.48 -7.18 6.70
N ILE A 22 6.38 -6.20 6.58
CA ILE A 22 7.83 -6.45 6.45
C ILE A 22 8.38 -7.21 7.67
N LYS A 23 7.92 -6.88 8.88
CA LYS A 23 8.32 -7.59 10.10
C LYS A 23 7.94 -9.08 10.09
N ILE A 24 6.94 -9.46 9.28
CA ILE A 24 6.48 -10.84 9.12
C ILE A 24 7.14 -11.49 7.90
N ASP A 25 7.32 -10.73 6.83
CA ASP A 25 7.83 -11.19 5.54
C ASP A 25 8.57 -10.06 4.81
N ASN A 26 9.89 -10.15 4.77
CA ASN A 26 10.76 -9.13 4.16
C ASN A 26 10.52 -8.90 2.67
N SER A 27 9.83 -9.79 1.96
CA SER A 27 9.53 -9.55 0.54
C SER A 27 8.62 -8.32 0.32
N PHE A 28 7.89 -7.88 1.34
CA PHE A 28 7.08 -6.64 1.35
C PHE A 28 7.91 -5.35 1.20
N ILE A 29 9.24 -5.42 1.36
CA ILE A 29 10.14 -4.31 1.02
C ILE A 29 9.99 -3.92 -0.47
N LYS A 30 9.66 -4.87 -1.34
CA LYS A 30 9.55 -4.66 -2.80
C LYS A 30 8.44 -3.68 -3.20
N ILE A 31 7.42 -3.48 -2.36
CA ILE A 31 6.29 -2.58 -2.64
C ILE A 31 6.33 -1.29 -1.80
N ASN A 32 7.44 -1.01 -1.13
CA ASN A 32 7.52 0.11 -0.19
C ASN A 32 7.35 1.46 -0.89
N LYS A 33 7.88 1.61 -2.11
CA LYS A 33 7.78 2.87 -2.87
C LYS A 33 6.33 3.15 -3.28
N GLU A 34 5.63 2.11 -3.71
CA GLU A 34 4.22 2.14 -4.11
C GLU A 34 3.33 2.55 -2.93
N CYS A 35 3.57 1.96 -1.74
CA CYS A 35 2.85 2.32 -0.51
C CYS A 35 3.05 3.79 -0.11
N ILE A 36 4.27 4.32 -0.24
CA ILE A 36 4.57 5.73 0.06
C ILE A 36 3.81 6.64 -0.93
N ARG A 37 3.93 6.36 -2.23
CA ARG A 37 3.28 7.19 -3.27
C ARG A 37 1.77 7.22 -3.10
N LEU A 38 1.13 6.06 -2.86
CA LEU A 38 -0.32 5.97 -2.68
C LEU A 38 -0.81 6.62 -1.39
N THR A 39 -0.04 6.55 -0.31
CA THR A 39 -0.38 7.25 0.95
C THR A 39 -0.37 8.76 0.72
N ASN A 40 0.66 9.29 0.05
CA ASN A 40 0.75 10.70 -0.29
C ASN A 40 -0.37 11.12 -1.25
N TYR A 41 -0.63 10.33 -2.30
CA TYR A 41 -1.70 10.58 -3.25
C TYR A 41 -3.07 10.66 -2.55
N GLY A 42 -3.36 9.75 -1.63
CA GLY A 42 -4.59 9.75 -0.83
C GLY A 42 -4.72 10.96 0.10
N VAL A 43 -3.63 11.57 0.54
CA VAL A 43 -3.66 12.83 1.31
C VAL A 43 -3.89 14.01 0.38
N ASN A 44 -3.14 14.09 -0.72
CA ASN A 44 -3.19 15.22 -1.66
C ASN A 44 -4.56 15.36 -2.35
N THR A 45 -5.23 14.23 -2.64
CA THR A 45 -6.56 14.22 -3.28
C THR A 45 -7.68 14.82 -2.41
N ARG A 46 -7.49 14.87 -1.09
CA ARG A 46 -8.57 15.25 -0.15
C ARG A 46 -8.52 16.71 0.30
N TYR A 47 -7.38 17.38 0.12
CA TYR A 47 -7.19 18.74 0.62
C TYR A 47 -6.69 19.66 -0.50
N PRO A 48 -7.41 20.74 -0.81
CA PRO A 48 -7.15 21.60 -1.97
C PRO A 48 -5.83 22.37 -1.94
N ASN A 49 -5.11 22.37 -0.81
CA ASN A 49 -3.93 23.22 -0.59
C ASN A 49 -2.59 22.46 -0.65
N ILE A 50 -2.59 21.17 -1.02
CA ILE A 50 -1.39 20.35 -0.86
C ILE A 50 -0.56 20.22 -2.14
N ILE A 51 -1.16 19.93 -3.30
CA ILE A 51 -0.55 19.87 -4.64
C ILE A 51 -1.69 19.63 -5.66
N ASP A 52 -1.63 20.28 -6.82
CA ASP A 52 -2.50 19.93 -7.96
C ASP A 52 -2.13 18.56 -8.51
N ILE A 53 -3.10 17.65 -8.52
CA ILE A 53 -2.92 16.29 -9.05
C ILE A 53 -3.19 16.31 -10.54
N ILE A 54 -2.23 15.81 -11.32
CA ILE A 54 -2.36 15.68 -12.77
C ILE A 54 -2.68 14.24 -13.18
N GLU A 55 -3.12 14.06 -14.42
CA GLU A 55 -3.44 12.74 -15.00
C GLU A 55 -2.29 11.73 -14.86
N LYS A 56 -1.05 12.21 -15.04
CA LYS A 56 0.15 11.38 -14.86
C LYS A 56 0.28 10.82 -13.43
N ASP A 57 -0.14 11.56 -12.41
CA ASP A 57 -0.12 11.08 -11.02
C ASP A 57 -1.16 9.97 -10.82
N MET A 58 -2.34 10.11 -11.45
CA MET A 58 -3.36 9.07 -11.46
C MET A 58 -2.86 7.80 -12.13
N ASP A 59 -2.19 7.90 -13.28
CA ASP A 59 -1.62 6.75 -13.99
C ASP A 59 -0.61 5.99 -13.13
N ILE A 60 0.26 6.73 -12.42
CA ILE A 60 1.22 6.16 -11.47
C ILE A 60 0.47 5.47 -10.32
N ALA A 61 -0.55 6.11 -9.75
CA ALA A 61 -1.34 5.52 -8.67
C ALA A 61 -2.03 4.20 -9.09
N LEU A 62 -2.63 4.16 -10.28
CA LEU A 62 -3.26 2.94 -10.80
C LEU A 62 -2.25 1.80 -11.03
N LYS A 63 -1.06 2.14 -11.54
CA LYS A 63 0.04 1.19 -11.68
C LYS A 63 0.49 0.64 -10.33
N ASP A 64 0.65 1.50 -9.33
CA ASP A 64 1.07 1.13 -7.99
C ASP A 64 0.06 0.20 -7.31
N VAL A 65 -1.24 0.52 -7.42
CA VAL A 65 -2.31 -0.35 -6.92
C VAL A 65 -2.25 -1.73 -7.58
N SER A 66 -2.01 -1.78 -8.89
CA SER A 66 -1.90 -3.05 -9.62
C SER A 66 -0.71 -3.89 -9.14
N ILE A 67 0.45 -3.25 -8.89
CA ILE A 67 1.64 -3.93 -8.36
C ILE A 67 1.36 -4.53 -6.98
N ILE A 68 0.81 -3.72 -6.06
CA ILE A 68 0.49 -4.16 -4.70
C ILE A 68 -0.52 -5.30 -4.75
N LYS A 69 -1.64 -5.12 -5.47
CA LYS A 69 -2.70 -6.13 -5.60
C LYS A 69 -2.16 -7.46 -6.11
N ASN A 70 -1.37 -7.44 -7.19
CA ASN A 70 -0.78 -8.64 -7.77
C ASN A 70 0.14 -9.37 -6.79
N MET A 71 0.94 -8.62 -6.02
CA MET A 71 1.80 -9.22 -5.00
C MET A 71 1.00 -9.88 -3.88
N ILE A 72 -0.05 -9.21 -3.39
CA ILE A 72 -0.91 -9.76 -2.32
C ILE A 72 -1.64 -11.01 -2.81
N LEU A 73 -2.24 -10.98 -4.00
CA LEU A 73 -2.94 -12.12 -4.58
C LEU A 73 -2.02 -13.33 -4.73
N LYS A 74 -0.82 -13.14 -5.30
CA LYS A 74 0.19 -14.22 -5.40
C LYS A 74 0.52 -14.82 -4.03
N LYS A 75 0.65 -13.99 -2.99
CA LYS A 75 0.91 -14.48 -1.61
C LYS A 75 -0.28 -15.19 -0.99
N MET A 76 -1.50 -14.87 -1.40
CA MET A 76 -2.71 -15.57 -0.95
C MET A 76 -2.85 -16.93 -1.65
N GLU A 77 -2.49 -17.02 -2.94
CA GLU A 77 -2.51 -18.26 -3.71
C GLU A 77 -1.44 -19.26 -3.24
N ILE A 78 -0.25 -18.80 -2.84
CA ILE A 78 0.82 -19.65 -2.27
C ILE A 78 0.42 -20.27 -0.92
N LYS A 79 -0.63 -19.76 -0.26
CA LYS A 79 -1.12 -20.26 1.05
C LYS A 79 -2.30 -21.25 0.93
N LYS A 80 -2.71 -21.63 -0.28
CA LYS A 80 -3.64 -22.75 -0.51
C LYS A 80 -2.87 -24.05 -0.64
#